data_AF-A0A8C9VFN2-F1
#
_entry.id   AF-A0A8C9VFN2-F1
#
_cell.length_a   1.000
_cell.length_b   1.000
_cell.length_c   1.000
_cell.angle_alpha   90.00
_cell.angle_beta   90.00
_cell.angle_gamma   90.00
#
_symmetry.space_group_name_H-M   'P 1'
#
loop_
_entity.id
_entity.type
_entity.pdbx_description
1 polymer ?
#
loop_
_entity_poly.entity_id
_entity_poly.type
_entity_poly.pdbx_seq_one_letter_code
_entity_poly.pdbx_strand_id
1 'polypeptide(L)'
;MNIDPRGSEPEPGCHFHPFIDSAPWESQFSAEAALELEEMTKGVALLAKCVRYHKSGMPMVHIWKMVGDELVSLNHLLVQRGFAIWVETC
;
A
#
# COMPACT_ATOMS: atom_id res chain seq x y z
N MET A 1 -30.29 -26.14 22.73
CA MET A 1 -29.99 -25.25 23.87
C MET A 1 -29.12 -24.12 23.33
N ASN A 2 -29.39 -22.87 23.70
CA ASN A 2 -28.75 -21.66 23.13
C ASN A 2 -27.73 -21.05 24.11
N ILE A 3 -26.55 -20.63 23.60
CA ILE A 3 -25.55 -19.66 24.12
C ILE A 3 -24.71 -19.25 22.89
N ASP A 4 -24.39 -17.99 22.55
CA ASP A 4 -25.01 -16.68 22.84
C ASP A 4 -24.67 -15.68 21.68
N PRO A 5 -25.48 -14.64 21.38
CA PRO A 5 -25.43 -13.96 20.07
C PRO A 5 -24.57 -12.66 20.04
N ARG A 6 -23.25 -12.82 19.85
CA ARG A 6 -22.27 -11.92 19.17
C ARG A 6 -20.84 -12.27 19.60
N GLY A 7 -19.86 -12.20 18.70
CA GLY A 7 -18.45 -12.10 19.13
C GLY A 7 -17.37 -12.81 18.30
N SER A 8 -17.31 -12.61 16.98
CA SER A 8 -16.06 -12.52 16.19
C SER A 8 -16.41 -12.38 14.70
N GLU A 9 -16.62 -11.14 14.25
CA GLU A 9 -16.31 -10.83 12.85
C GLU A 9 -14.79 -11.08 12.66
N PRO A 10 -14.36 -11.73 11.57
CA PRO A 10 -12.96 -11.68 11.20
C PRO A 10 -12.63 -10.21 10.89
N GLU A 11 -11.76 -9.60 11.71
CA GLU A 11 -11.22 -8.26 11.52
C GLU A 11 -10.95 -8.02 10.02
N PRO A 12 -11.55 -7.00 9.37
CA PRO A 12 -11.25 -6.65 7.99
C PRO A 12 -9.90 -5.92 7.93
N GLY A 13 -8.84 -6.62 8.36
CA GLY A 13 -7.46 -6.19 8.27
C GLY A 13 -7.09 -6.00 6.81
N CYS A 14 -7.13 -4.76 6.35
CA CYS A 14 -6.62 -4.38 5.05
C CYS A 14 -5.09 -4.52 5.07
N HIS A 15 -4.61 -5.72 4.73
CA HIS A 15 -3.19 -6.00 4.56
C HIS A 15 -2.65 -5.18 3.39
N PHE A 16 -2.00 -4.05 3.71
CA PHE A 16 -1.30 -3.24 2.73
C PHE A 16 -0.07 -3.99 2.22
N HIS A 17 -0.21 -4.57 1.03
CA HIS A 17 0.93 -4.92 0.19
C HIS A 17 1.19 -3.77 -0.79
N PRO A 18 2.16 -2.88 -0.53
CA PRO A 18 2.58 -1.90 -1.52
C PRO A 18 3.27 -2.64 -2.66
N PHE A 19 2.81 -2.42 -3.90
CA PHE A 19 3.37 -3.05 -5.09
C PHE A 19 3.75 -2.02 -6.15
N ILE A 20 5.04 -2.01 -6.47
CA ILE A 20 5.60 -1.53 -7.74
C ILE A 20 5.88 -2.80 -8.55
N ASP A 21 5.56 -2.80 -9.85
CA ASP A 21 5.65 -4.01 -10.66
C ASP A 21 7.09 -4.31 -11.07
N SER A 22 7.62 -5.43 -10.58
CA SER A 22 8.80 -6.10 -11.13
C SER A 22 8.57 -7.61 -11.27
N ALA A 23 7.51 -7.96 -12.01
CA ALA A 23 7.28 -9.28 -12.60
C ALA A 23 6.87 -10.42 -11.61
N PRO A 24 6.19 -11.49 -12.08
CA PRO A 24 5.09 -12.17 -11.34
C PRO A 24 5.40 -13.03 -10.09
N TRP A 25 6.58 -12.90 -9.46
CA TRP A 25 6.98 -13.67 -8.27
C TRP A 25 8.07 -13.05 -7.39
N GLU A 26 8.89 -12.12 -7.86
CA GLU A 26 9.78 -11.32 -6.99
C GLU A 26 8.98 -10.15 -6.42
N SER A 27 8.02 -10.53 -5.57
CA SER A 27 6.83 -9.74 -5.27
C SER A 27 7.07 -8.74 -4.12
N GLN A 28 8.25 -8.13 -4.06
CA GLN A 28 8.72 -7.37 -2.91
C GLN A 28 9.51 -6.16 -3.39
N PHE A 29 9.27 -5.01 -2.75
CA PHE A 29 10.17 -3.85 -2.83
C PHE A 29 11.62 -4.31 -2.54
N SER A 30 12.63 -3.63 -3.09
CA SER A 30 14.00 -3.81 -2.60
C SER A 30 14.06 -3.52 -1.09
N ALA A 31 15.01 -4.10 -0.37
CA ALA A 31 15.09 -3.91 1.09
C ALA A 31 15.19 -2.42 1.47
N GLU A 32 15.89 -1.63 0.67
CA GLU A 32 16.02 -0.19 0.80
C GLU A 32 14.70 0.54 0.54
N ALA A 33 13.99 0.17 -0.53
CA ALA A 33 12.70 0.76 -0.87
C ALA A 33 11.62 0.41 0.18
N ALA A 34 11.66 -0.80 0.74
CA ALA A 34 10.77 -1.25 1.80
C ALA A 34 11.03 -0.49 3.11
N LEU A 35 12.30 -0.34 3.50
CA LEU A 35 12.71 0.44 4.67
C LEU A 35 12.33 1.92 4.53
N GLU A 36 12.56 2.50 3.36
CA GLU A 36 12.15 3.88 3.06
C GLU A 36 10.62 4.05 3.20
N LEU A 37 9.84 3.12 2.67
CA LEU A 37 8.38 3.17 2.79
C LEU A 37 7.91 2.99 4.23
N GLU A 38 8.54 2.09 5.02
CA GLU A 38 8.28 1.99 6.45
C GLU A 38 8.53 3.34 7.13
N GLU A 39 9.72 3.93 6.95
CA GLU A 39 10.08 5.21 7.58
C GLU A 39 9.17 6.36 7.13
N MET A 40 8.73 6.38 5.87
CA MET A 40 7.76 7.35 5.38
C MET A 40 6.35 7.22 6.00
N THR A 41 5.98 6.04 6.51
CA THR A 41 4.60 5.71 6.97
C THR A 41 4.49 5.45 8.47
N LYS A 42 5.62 5.26 9.16
CA LYS A 42 5.72 4.88 10.57
C LYS A 42 4.92 5.80 11.50
N GLY A 43 3.86 5.26 12.09
CA GLY A 43 3.00 5.99 13.02
C GLY A 43 2.12 7.08 12.39
N VAL A 44 1.97 7.10 11.06
CA VAL A 44 1.19 8.11 10.33
C VAL A 44 -0.07 7.47 9.72
N ALA A 45 -1.21 8.14 9.85
CA ALA A 45 -2.43 7.74 9.16
C ALA A 45 -2.31 8.02 7.64
N LEU A 46 -2.61 7.02 6.82
CA LEU A 46 -2.50 7.09 5.37
C LEU A 46 -3.87 7.14 4.72
N LEU A 47 -3.97 7.88 3.60
CA LEU A 47 -5.06 7.74 2.66
C LEU A 47 -4.62 6.84 1.51
N ALA A 48 -5.48 5.89 1.13
CA ALA A 48 -5.23 4.99 0.01
C ALA A 48 -6.45 4.99 -0.93
N LYS A 49 -6.18 5.04 -2.25
CA LYS A 49 -7.20 4.90 -3.29
C LYS A 49 -6.81 3.75 -4.21
N CYS A 50 -7.64 2.71 -4.25
CA CYS A 50 -7.54 1.70 -5.29
C CYS A 50 -7.87 2.33 -6.65
N VAL A 51 -6.99 2.16 -7.62
CA VAL A 51 -7.09 2.73 -8.98
C VAL A 51 -7.55 1.67 -9.96
N ARG A 52 -6.99 0.47 -9.87
CA ARG A 52 -7.34 -0.71 -10.66
C ARG A 52 -6.88 -1.97 -9.93
N TYR A 53 -7.27 -3.13 -10.43
CA TYR A 53 -6.65 -4.41 -10.06
C TYR A 53 -5.69 -4.86 -11.16
N HIS A 54 -4.57 -5.45 -10.76
CA HIS A 54 -3.67 -6.19 -11.65
C HIS A 54 -4.29 -7.55 -12.03
N LYS A 55 -3.80 -8.19 -13.10
CA LYS A 55 -4.30 -9.49 -13.60
C LYS A 55 -4.18 -10.63 -12.56
N SER A 56 -3.28 -10.50 -11.58
CA SER A 56 -3.14 -11.41 -10.45
C SER A 56 -4.18 -11.21 -9.32
N GLY A 57 -5.06 -10.21 -9.43
CA GLY A 57 -6.02 -9.86 -8.37
C GLY A 57 -5.47 -8.91 -7.29
N MET A 58 -4.20 -8.47 -7.40
CA MET A 58 -3.64 -7.47 -6.48
C MET A 58 -4.17 -6.06 -6.79
N PRO A 59 -4.70 -5.29 -5.83
CA PRO A 59 -5.09 -3.90 -6.05
C PRO A 59 -3.87 -2.99 -6.26
N MET A 60 -3.90 -2.17 -7.30
CA MET A 60 -2.96 -1.07 -7.51
C MET A 60 -3.50 0.17 -6.82
N VAL A 61 -2.76 0.68 -5.83
CA VAL A 61 -3.17 1.81 -4.99
C VAL A 61 -2.27 3.03 -5.20
N HIS A 62 -2.88 4.22 -5.17
CA HIS A 62 -2.16 5.44 -4.81
C HIS A 62 -2.29 5.66 -3.31
N ILE A 63 -1.17 6.04 -2.69
CA ILE A 63 -1.05 6.24 -1.24
C ILE A 63 -0.55 7.66 -0.97
N TRP A 64 -1.13 8.28 0.05
CA TRP A 64 -0.76 9.61 0.53
C TRP A 64 -0.70 9.63 2.05
N LYS A 65 0.06 10.59 2.59
CA LYS A 65 0.04 10.96 4.00
C LYS A 65 -0.28 12.44 4.17
N MET A 66 -0.85 12.81 5.32
CA MET A 66 -0.94 14.21 5.72
C MET A 66 0.39 14.67 6.34
N VAL A 67 0.85 15.86 5.99
CA VAL A 67 1.99 16.55 6.60
C VAL A 67 1.52 17.96 6.95
N GLY A 68 1.14 18.18 8.21
CA GLY A 68 0.29 19.32 8.55
C GLY A 68 -1.02 19.24 7.79
N ASP A 69 -1.37 20.31 7.07
CA ASP A 69 -2.57 20.40 6.24
C ASP A 69 -2.35 19.95 4.78
N GLU A 70 -1.13 19.54 4.41
CA GLU A 70 -0.79 19.12 3.04
C GLU A 70 -0.92 17.60 2.82
N LEU A 71 -1.53 17.20 1.71
CA LEU A 71 -1.64 15.80 1.29
C LEU A 71 -0.49 15.41 0.35
N VAL A 72 0.48 14.66 0.87
CA VAL A 72 1.72 14.31 0.16
C VAL A 72 1.62 12.90 -0.44
N SER A 73 1.87 12.77 -1.75
CA SER A 73 1.84 11.48 -2.46
C SER A 73 3.11 10.66 -2.20
N LEU A 74 2.96 9.50 -1.56
CA LEU A 74 4.07 8.59 -1.27
C LEU A 74 4.58 7.90 -2.54
N ASN A 75 3.69 7.52 -3.46
CA ASN A 75 4.08 6.93 -4.75
C ASN A 75 5.02 7.88 -5.53
N HIS A 76 4.70 9.18 -5.59
CA HIS A 76 5.59 10.16 -6.24
C HIS A 76 6.93 10.30 -5.53
N LEU A 77 6.94 10.35 -4.19
CA LEU A 77 8.16 10.44 -3.41
C LEU A 77 9.09 9.25 -3.63
N LEU A 78 8.56 8.02 -3.67
CA LEU A 78 9.35 6.82 -3.95
C LEU A 78 9.99 6.88 -5.35
N VAL A 79 9.24 7.33 -6.37
CA VAL A 79 9.77 7.48 -7.74
C VAL A 79 10.83 8.57 -7.78
N GLN A 80 10.58 9.73 -7.17
CA GLN A 80 11.53 10.85 -7.11
C GLN A 80 12.84 10.51 -6.37
N ARG A 81 12.78 9.62 -5.36
CA ARG A 81 13.94 9.11 -4.62
C ARG A 81 14.61 7.90 -5.28
N GLY A 82 14.09 7.41 -6.41
CA GLY A 82 14.68 6.27 -7.14
C GLY A 82 14.34 4.88 -6.59
N PHE A 83 13.42 4.79 -5.62
CA PHE A 83 12.93 3.53 -5.04
C PHE A 83 11.79 2.90 -5.83
N ALA A 84 11.29 3.58 -6.86
CA ALA A 84 10.16 3.15 -7.66
C ALA A 84 10.24 3.65 -9.10
N ILE A 85 9.47 3.01 -9.99
CA ILE A 85 9.16 3.53 -11.32
C ILE A 85 7.63 3.58 -11.49
N TRP A 86 7.16 4.52 -12.31
CA TRP A 86 5.77 4.49 -12.76
C TRP A 86 5.58 3.37 -13.79
N VAL A 87 4.56 2.54 -13.56
CA VAL A 87 4.22 1.42 -14.44
C VAL A 87 3.02 1.81 -15.29
N GLU A 88 3.30 2.37 -16.46
CA GLU A 88 2.28 2.53 -17.49
C GLU A 88 1.91 1.15 -18.03
N THR A 89 0.66 0.73 -17.83
CA THR A 89 0.14 -0.57 -18.26
C THR A 89 -0.84 -0.37 -19.41
N CYS A 90 -0.37 -0.69 -20.62
CA CYS A 90 -1.16 -0.79 -21.85
C CYS A 90 -2.36 -1.75 -21.72
#